data_AF-A0A3N4ZE69-F1
#
_entry.id   AF-A0A3N4ZE69-F1
#
_cell.length_a   1.000
_cell.length_b   1.000
_cell.length_c   1.000
_cell.angle_alpha   90.00
_cell.angle_beta   90.00
_cell.angle_gamma   90.00
#
_symmetry.space_group_name_H-M   'P 1'
#
loop_
_entity.id
_entity.type
_entity.pdbx_description
1 polymer ?
#
loop_
_entity_poly.entity_id
_entity_poly.type
_entity_poly.pdbx_seq_one_letter_code
_entity_poly.pdbx_strand_id
1 'polypeptide(L)'
;MRLAGAHAAVRRIWTVELRPQAGGPTLVCPSCTARTSPLQASSARSAVLAHLACHARADALPVYLRSCQCRLQGCSWHPRHRGCAGQVLLALTRDRSGRTWRLADACAACAAATSHTAVVPDTLLIPRRLAAAAPVRPRVHGDEPQRVREMLTYLASALGCVTSPAARLLALQCALRADTHCCVRLPAGLLRSMRLYRRAEVWQELAQDGWLELPDPRAAFLQVRLLDGAVLDQAPGRSARRRAAHWALKPAPLIVPAASKPADRLIALVLAAHTTAAGPAADMAVVARLCGHSPQQTEVLLDRLVAGRTLSAWHHQRDTDEVHWKPAPPHRPAFGPADTSAH
;
A
#
# COMPACT_ATOMS: atom_id res chain seq x y z
N MET A 1 48.21 -8.50 -25.95
CA MET A 1 48.31 -7.43 -24.93
C MET A 1 46.99 -7.40 -24.16
N ARG A 2 47.02 -7.79 -22.87
CA ARG A 2 45.86 -7.90 -22.00
C ARG A 2 45.52 -6.53 -21.41
N LEU A 3 44.28 -6.08 -21.56
CA LEU A 3 43.69 -5.05 -20.70
C LEU A 3 42.43 -5.65 -20.05
N ALA A 4 42.67 -6.63 -19.16
CA ALA A 4 41.66 -7.06 -18.20
C ALA A 4 41.62 -5.98 -17.11
N GLY A 5 40.85 -4.93 -17.35
CA GLY A 5 40.46 -4.00 -16.29
C GLY A 5 39.64 -4.78 -15.28
N ALA A 6 40.28 -5.19 -14.19
CA ALA A 6 39.65 -5.79 -13.02
C ALA A 6 38.80 -4.72 -12.32
N HIS A 7 37.69 -4.31 -12.94
CA HIS A 7 36.56 -3.82 -12.18
C HIS A 7 36.13 -5.00 -11.33
N ALA A 8 36.46 -4.97 -10.03
CA ALA A 8 35.91 -5.88 -9.05
C ALA A 8 34.39 -5.87 -9.25
N ALA A 9 33.87 -6.91 -9.91
CA ALA A 9 32.47 -6.98 -10.26
C ALA A 9 31.70 -7.02 -8.94
N VAL A 10 31.07 -5.89 -8.60
CA VAL A 10 30.25 -5.78 -7.39
C VAL A 10 29.17 -6.84 -7.52
N ARG A 11 29.28 -7.89 -6.69
CA ARG A 11 28.37 -9.02 -6.71
C ARG A 11 27.05 -8.57 -6.11
N ARG A 12 26.10 -8.21 -6.97
CA ARG A 12 24.73 -7.87 -6.61
C ARG A 12 23.86 -9.12 -6.63
N ILE A 13 24.20 -10.04 -5.72
CA ILE A 13 23.52 -11.32 -5.53
C ILE A 13 23.31 -11.51 -4.03
N TRP A 14 22.07 -11.48 -3.59
CA TRP A 14 21.70 -11.77 -2.21
C TRP A 14 20.82 -13.00 -2.18
N THR A 15 21.14 -13.92 -1.28
CA THR A 15 20.38 -15.17 -1.11
C THR A 15 19.96 -15.28 0.34
N VAL A 16 18.69 -15.60 0.55
CA VAL A 16 18.09 -15.78 1.86
C VAL A 16 17.40 -17.13 1.89
N GLU A 17 17.57 -17.87 2.97
CA GLU A 17 17.00 -19.20 3.18
C GLU A 17 16.01 -19.15 4.37
N LEU A 18 14.85 -19.79 4.22
CA LEU A 18 13.91 -20.04 5.31
C LEU A 18 14.11 -21.45 5.84
N ARG A 19 14.69 -21.57 7.04
CA ARG A 19 14.89 -22.85 7.73
C ARG A 19 13.74 -23.13 8.69
N PRO A 20 13.14 -24.33 8.65
CA PRO A 20 12.15 -24.71 9.65
C PRO A 20 12.85 -24.97 10.99
N GLN A 21 12.34 -24.38 12.07
CA GLN A 21 12.87 -24.57 13.43
C GLN A 21 11.72 -24.73 14.43
N ALA A 22 11.99 -25.37 15.57
CA ALA A 22 11.02 -25.47 16.66
C ALA A 22 10.69 -24.05 17.16
N GLY A 23 9.43 -23.62 16.97
CA GLY A 23 8.98 -22.25 17.25
C GLY A 23 8.75 -21.35 16.03
N GLY A 24 9.02 -21.83 14.81
CA GLY A 24 8.71 -21.12 13.55
C GLY A 24 9.87 -21.09 12.56
N PRO A 25 9.63 -20.68 11.29
CA PRO A 25 10.69 -20.54 10.31
C PRO A 25 11.68 -19.43 10.70
N THR A 26 12.98 -19.71 10.56
CA THR A 26 14.06 -18.75 10.75
C THR A 26 14.63 -18.32 9.40
N LEU A 27 14.85 -17.01 9.24
CA LEU A 27 15.44 -16.44 8.04
C LEU A 27 16.96 -16.42 8.19
N VAL A 28 17.68 -17.11 7.32
CA VAL A 28 19.14 -17.14 7.29
C VAL A 28 19.64 -16.37 6.08
N CYS A 29 20.49 -15.37 6.32
CA CYS A 29 21.19 -14.62 5.27
C CYS A 29 22.70 -14.77 5.45
N PRO A 30 23.45 -15.29 4.47
CA PRO A 30 24.91 -15.43 4.56
C PRO A 30 25.66 -14.10 4.70
N SER A 31 25.03 -13.00 4.26
CA SER A 31 25.62 -11.66 4.26
C SER A 31 25.35 -10.87 5.54
N CYS A 32 24.46 -11.36 6.42
CA CYS A 32 24.18 -10.75 7.71
C CYS A 32 24.75 -11.60 8.84
N THR A 33 25.79 -11.11 9.48
CA THR A 33 26.29 -11.68 10.74
C THR A 33 25.27 -11.43 11.84
N ALA A 34 24.62 -12.50 12.31
CA ALA A 34 23.80 -12.56 13.53
C ALA A 34 22.53 -11.69 13.56
N ARG A 35 21.38 -12.29 13.22
CA ARG A 35 20.05 -12.11 13.86
C ARG A 35 19.01 -12.93 13.10
N THR A 36 18.58 -14.04 13.69
CA THR A 36 17.49 -14.85 13.14
C THR A 36 16.50 -15.13 14.26
N SER A 37 15.66 -14.14 14.58
CA SER A 37 14.52 -14.38 15.46
C SER A 37 13.53 -15.32 14.75
N PRO A 38 12.85 -16.23 15.48
CA PRO A 38 11.79 -17.05 14.90
C PRO A 38 10.72 -16.15 14.29
N LEU A 39 10.36 -16.41 13.04
CA LEU A 39 9.29 -15.70 12.36
C LEU A 39 7.98 -16.46 12.55
N GLN A 40 6.86 -15.75 12.55
CA GLN A 40 5.58 -16.41 12.37
C GLN A 40 5.48 -16.96 10.94
N ALA A 41 4.94 -18.17 10.79
CA ALA A 41 4.86 -18.85 9.50
C ALA A 41 4.10 -18.04 8.43
N SER A 42 3.10 -17.25 8.85
CA SER A 42 2.31 -16.36 7.99
C SER A 42 3.12 -15.16 7.47
N SER A 43 4.11 -14.66 8.22
CA SER A 43 4.91 -13.48 7.85
C SER A 43 6.28 -13.81 7.23
N ALA A 44 6.66 -15.09 7.21
CA ALA A 44 7.97 -15.55 6.76
C ALA A 44 8.34 -15.07 5.35
N ARG A 45 7.39 -15.08 4.41
CA ARG A 45 7.61 -14.60 3.03
C ARG A 45 7.85 -13.08 3.00
N SER A 46 7.04 -12.31 3.70
CA SER A 46 7.17 -10.85 3.75
C SER A 46 8.49 -10.43 4.40
N ALA A 47 8.92 -11.13 5.45
CA ALA A 47 10.21 -10.90 6.11
C ALA A 47 11.40 -11.15 5.16
N VAL A 48 11.35 -12.20 4.35
CA VAL A 48 12.40 -12.47 3.34
C VAL A 48 12.48 -11.35 2.31
N LEU A 49 11.34 -10.90 1.79
CA LEU A 49 11.30 -9.82 0.80
C LEU A 49 11.83 -8.50 1.38
N ALA A 50 11.42 -8.15 2.60
CA ALA A 50 11.90 -6.95 3.28
C ALA A 50 13.42 -7.00 3.51
N HIS A 51 13.93 -8.16 3.93
CA HIS A 51 15.36 -8.36 4.15
C HIS A 51 16.18 -8.24 2.86
N LEU A 52 15.73 -8.89 1.77
CA LEU A 52 16.36 -8.78 0.45
C LEU A 52 16.32 -7.33 -0.09
N ALA A 53 15.23 -6.60 0.15
CA ALA A 53 15.12 -5.19 -0.24
C ALA A 53 16.12 -4.30 0.51
N CYS A 54 16.39 -4.57 1.80
CA CYS A 54 17.43 -3.85 2.55
C CYS A 54 18.81 -4.01 1.91
N HIS A 55 19.19 -5.23 1.54
CA HIS A 55 20.44 -5.48 0.82
C HIS A 55 20.52 -4.75 -0.52
N ALA A 56 19.46 -4.87 -1.34
CA ALA A 56 19.44 -4.26 -2.66
C ALA A 56 19.58 -2.72 -2.61
N ARG A 57 19.06 -2.08 -1.55
CA ARG A 57 19.18 -0.64 -1.27
C ARG A 57 20.55 -0.26 -0.70
N ALA A 58 21.10 -1.04 0.21
CA ALA A 58 22.41 -0.77 0.81
C ALA A 58 23.52 -0.79 -0.24
N ASP A 59 23.44 -1.73 -1.19
CA ASP A 59 24.47 -1.93 -2.20
C ASP A 59 24.18 -1.18 -3.52
N ALA A 60 23.24 -0.23 -3.52
CA ALA A 60 22.68 0.40 -4.73
C ALA A 60 23.74 0.83 -5.74
N LEU A 61 23.63 0.31 -6.96
CA LEU A 61 24.58 0.55 -8.05
C LEU A 61 23.88 1.21 -9.24
N PRO A 62 24.49 2.22 -9.89
CA PRO A 62 23.99 2.80 -11.13
C PRO A 62 23.79 1.76 -12.23
N VAL A 63 22.72 1.90 -13.04
CA VAL A 63 22.33 0.93 -14.08
C VAL A 63 23.49 0.61 -15.04
N TYR A 64 24.28 1.62 -15.42
CA TYR A 64 25.42 1.44 -16.34
C TYR A 64 26.59 0.64 -15.74
N LEU A 65 26.63 0.44 -14.42
CA LEU A 65 27.61 -0.41 -13.73
C LEU A 65 27.05 -1.79 -13.41
N ARG A 66 25.74 -2.03 -13.62
CA ARG A 66 25.13 -3.33 -13.38
C ARG A 66 25.47 -4.28 -14.52
N SER A 67 25.85 -5.50 -14.16
CA SER A 67 26.08 -6.58 -15.10
C SER A 67 25.22 -7.78 -14.73
N CYS A 68 24.82 -8.55 -15.75
CA CYS A 68 24.04 -9.75 -15.54
C CYS A 68 24.87 -10.79 -14.77
N GLN A 69 24.41 -11.15 -13.58
CA GLN A 69 25.13 -11.99 -12.63
C GLN A 69 25.16 -13.48 -13.06
N CYS A 70 24.38 -13.87 -14.10
CA CYS A 70 24.45 -15.17 -14.79
C CYS A 70 25.90 -15.62 -15.07
N ARG A 71 26.75 -14.68 -15.51
CA ARG A 71 28.11 -14.96 -15.99
C ARG A 71 29.09 -15.27 -14.85
N LEU A 72 28.81 -14.78 -13.65
CA LEU A 72 29.67 -14.94 -12.48
C LEU A 72 29.39 -16.24 -11.70
N GLN A 73 28.23 -16.86 -11.92
CA GLN A 73 27.78 -18.06 -11.20
C GLN A 73 27.78 -19.33 -12.08
N GLY A 74 28.22 -19.20 -13.34
CA GLY A 74 27.92 -20.18 -14.39
C GLY A 74 26.42 -20.20 -14.68
N CYS A 75 26.03 -20.61 -15.89
CA CYS A 75 24.64 -20.64 -16.34
C CYS A 75 23.76 -21.71 -15.63
N SER A 76 23.89 -21.86 -14.31
CA SER A 76 23.16 -22.79 -13.45
C SER A 76 21.78 -22.28 -13.03
N TRP A 77 21.51 -20.98 -13.22
CA TRP A 77 20.26 -20.37 -12.80
C TRP A 77 19.09 -20.67 -13.74
N HIS A 78 19.38 -20.86 -15.03
CA HIS A 78 18.37 -21.08 -16.07
C HIS A 78 18.80 -22.21 -17.01
N PRO A 79 17.85 -22.85 -17.70
CA PRO A 79 18.15 -23.73 -18.84
C PRO A 79 18.97 -23.03 -19.93
N ARG A 80 19.53 -23.81 -20.86
CA ARG A 80 20.28 -23.25 -22.00
C ARG A 80 19.38 -22.34 -22.85
N HIS A 81 19.86 -21.14 -23.14
CA HIS A 81 19.24 -20.19 -24.07
C HIS A 81 20.31 -19.45 -24.87
N ARG A 82 19.92 -18.53 -25.76
CA ARG A 82 20.81 -17.86 -26.73
C ARG A 82 21.88 -16.94 -26.12
N GLY A 83 21.94 -16.82 -24.80
CA GLY A 83 22.96 -16.06 -24.06
C GLY A 83 22.41 -14.79 -23.40
N CYS A 84 23.20 -14.18 -22.52
CA CYS A 84 22.72 -13.04 -21.71
C CYS A 84 22.57 -11.78 -22.62
N ALA A 85 21.33 -11.31 -22.80
CA ALA A 85 20.93 -10.19 -23.67
C ALA A 85 19.77 -9.36 -23.07
N GLY A 86 19.65 -8.10 -23.50
CA GLY A 86 18.65 -7.14 -23.01
C GLY A 86 19.10 -6.35 -21.77
N GLN A 87 18.23 -5.46 -21.30
CA GLN A 87 18.51 -4.61 -20.12
C GLN A 87 18.74 -5.47 -18.87
N VAL A 88 19.68 -5.04 -18.02
CA VAL A 88 19.90 -5.64 -16.70
C VAL A 88 18.85 -5.12 -15.73
N LEU A 89 18.10 -6.05 -15.16
CA LEU A 89 16.99 -5.84 -14.25
C LEU A 89 17.29 -6.49 -12.92
N LEU A 90 16.63 -6.06 -11.85
CA LEU A 90 16.67 -6.80 -10.60
C LEU A 90 15.66 -7.95 -10.65
N ALA A 91 16.14 -9.18 -10.52
CA ALA A 91 15.34 -10.39 -10.61
C ALA A 91 15.26 -11.09 -9.25
N LEU A 92 14.04 -11.32 -8.77
CA LEU A 92 13.75 -12.11 -7.58
C LEU A 92 13.37 -13.53 -8.01
N THR A 93 14.23 -14.49 -7.71
CA THR A 93 14.03 -15.91 -8.01
C THR A 93 13.73 -16.67 -6.73
N ARG A 94 12.67 -17.47 -6.74
CA ARG A 94 12.38 -18.46 -5.70
C ARG A 94 12.86 -19.83 -6.15
N ASP A 95 13.52 -20.57 -5.27
CA ASP A 95 13.86 -21.96 -5.55
C ASP A 95 12.61 -22.86 -5.60
N ARG A 96 12.76 -24.07 -6.16
CA ARG A 96 11.67 -25.04 -6.27
C ARG A 96 11.17 -25.53 -4.91
N SER A 97 12.05 -25.58 -3.91
CA SER A 97 11.67 -25.96 -2.54
C SER A 97 10.82 -24.88 -1.86
N GLY A 98 10.86 -23.67 -2.40
CA GLY A 98 10.20 -22.49 -1.88
C GLY A 98 10.85 -21.88 -0.64
N ARG A 99 12.00 -22.43 -0.21
CA ARG A 99 12.73 -22.07 1.00
C ARG A 99 13.84 -21.06 0.72
N THR A 100 14.39 -21.06 -0.48
CA THR A 100 15.48 -20.18 -0.86
C THR A 100 14.98 -19.10 -1.80
N TRP A 101 15.31 -17.86 -1.48
CA TRP A 101 15.01 -16.69 -2.29
C TRP A 101 16.29 -16.01 -2.67
N ARG A 102 16.42 -15.66 -3.95
CA ARG A 102 17.57 -14.96 -4.48
C ARG A 102 17.13 -13.68 -5.14
N LEU A 103 17.79 -12.59 -4.82
CA LEU A 103 17.65 -11.33 -5.50
C LEU A 103 18.97 -11.03 -6.21
N ALA A 104 18.94 -10.86 -7.53
CA ALA A 104 20.15 -10.64 -8.30
C ALA A 104 19.92 -9.78 -9.55
N ASP A 105 20.96 -9.09 -9.98
CA ASP A 105 20.94 -8.42 -11.28
C ASP A 105 20.97 -9.47 -12.42
N ALA A 106 19.94 -9.51 -13.26
CA ALA A 106 19.83 -10.41 -14.39
C ALA A 106 19.33 -9.65 -15.63
N CYS A 107 19.89 -9.96 -16.80
CA CYS A 107 19.37 -9.42 -18.06
C CYS A 107 17.96 -9.96 -18.34
N ALA A 108 17.18 -9.21 -19.13
CA ALA A 108 15.82 -9.58 -19.50
C ALA A 108 15.72 -11.03 -20.05
N ALA A 109 16.67 -11.46 -20.89
CA ALA A 109 16.70 -12.82 -21.42
C ALA A 109 16.92 -13.88 -20.32
N CYS A 110 17.85 -13.63 -19.39
CA CYS A 110 18.10 -14.54 -18.27
C CYS A 110 16.93 -14.55 -17.27
N ALA A 111 16.32 -13.40 -16.99
CA ALA A 111 15.17 -13.31 -16.11
C ALA A 111 13.99 -14.12 -16.69
N ALA A 112 13.74 -14.01 -17.99
CA ALA A 112 12.71 -14.78 -18.68
C ALA A 112 13.01 -16.30 -18.72
N ALA A 113 14.28 -16.68 -18.85
CA ALA A 113 14.68 -18.09 -18.88
C ALA A 113 14.72 -18.75 -17.48
N THR A 114 14.74 -17.97 -16.41
CA THR A 114 14.85 -18.50 -15.04
C THR A 114 13.46 -18.79 -14.48
N SER A 115 13.18 -20.06 -14.14
CA SER A 115 11.90 -20.45 -13.53
C SER A 115 11.64 -19.74 -12.20
N HIS A 116 10.37 -19.50 -11.86
CA HIS A 116 9.94 -18.86 -10.60
C HIS A 116 10.63 -17.52 -10.31
N THR A 117 10.89 -16.74 -11.37
CA THR A 117 11.52 -15.43 -11.30
C THR A 117 10.52 -14.33 -11.57
N ALA A 118 10.54 -13.30 -10.73
CA ALA A 118 9.80 -12.06 -10.92
C ALA A 118 10.79 -10.90 -11.10
N VAL A 119 10.52 -10.03 -12.07
CA VAL A 119 11.27 -8.78 -12.25
C VAL A 119 10.80 -7.78 -11.20
N VAL A 120 11.74 -7.23 -10.44
CA VAL A 120 11.51 -6.17 -9.47
C VAL A 120 11.75 -4.83 -10.18
N PRO A 121 10.72 -3.97 -10.31
CA PRO A 121 10.88 -2.67 -10.92
C PRO A 121 11.93 -1.81 -10.20
N ASP A 122 12.82 -1.16 -10.95
CA ASP A 122 13.86 -0.27 -10.41
C ASP A 122 13.29 0.90 -9.60
N THR A 123 12.03 1.26 -9.84
CA THR A 123 11.28 2.28 -9.08
C THR A 123 11.14 1.94 -7.59
N LEU A 124 11.32 0.68 -7.20
CA LEU A 124 11.27 0.22 -5.81
C LEU A 124 12.64 0.32 -5.09
N LEU A 125 13.72 0.65 -5.80
CA LEU A 125 15.09 0.53 -5.30
C LEU A 125 15.88 1.84 -5.22
N ILE A 126 15.37 2.94 -5.77
CA ILE A 126 16.09 4.23 -5.75
C ILE A 126 15.77 4.97 -4.45
N PRO A 127 16.74 5.18 -3.53
CA PRO A 127 16.62 6.21 -2.51
C PRO A 127 16.75 7.56 -3.24
N ARG A 128 15.68 8.34 -3.27
CA ARG A 128 15.59 9.61 -4.00
C ARG A 128 16.53 10.65 -3.36
N ARG A 129 17.82 10.70 -3.75
CA ARG A 129 18.66 11.87 -3.49
C ARG A 129 18.23 12.99 -4.43
N LEU A 130 17.74 14.06 -3.83
CA LEU A 130 17.39 15.33 -4.48
C LEU A 130 18.67 15.94 -5.08
N ALA A 131 18.85 15.79 -6.39
CA ALA A 131 19.66 16.71 -7.16
C ALA A 131 18.71 17.72 -7.81
N ALA A 132 18.88 18.99 -7.43
CA ALA A 132 18.16 20.11 -7.98
C ALA A 132 18.51 20.27 -9.47
N ALA A 133 17.61 19.81 -10.33
CA ALA A 133 17.46 20.32 -11.67
C ALA A 133 15.98 20.56 -11.84
N ALA A 134 15.58 21.83 -11.83
CA ALA A 134 14.19 22.23 -11.95
C ALA A 134 13.62 21.71 -13.27
N PRO A 135 12.58 20.85 -13.24
CA PRO A 135 11.66 20.78 -14.35
C PRO A 135 10.50 21.72 -14.02
N VAL A 136 10.22 22.64 -14.94
CA VAL A 136 8.90 23.24 -15.05
C VAL A 136 7.91 22.07 -15.19
N ARG A 137 7.29 21.66 -14.08
CA ARG A 137 6.17 20.72 -14.08
C ARG A 137 4.90 21.53 -13.89
N PRO A 138 3.87 21.35 -14.74
CA PRO A 138 2.57 21.91 -14.47
C PRO A 138 2.11 21.39 -13.10
N ARG A 139 1.67 22.27 -12.21
CA ARG A 139 1.02 21.90 -10.96
C ARG A 139 -0.26 21.11 -11.28
N VAL A 140 -0.17 19.79 -11.40
CA VAL A 140 -1.35 18.94 -11.40
C VAL A 140 -1.82 18.81 -9.95
N HIS A 141 -2.96 19.44 -9.65
CA HIS A 141 -3.78 19.11 -8.49
C HIS A 141 -4.28 17.65 -8.61
N GLY A 142 -4.37 16.87 -7.52
CA GLY A 142 -5.32 15.74 -7.47
C GLY A 142 -4.82 14.30 -7.25
N ASP A 143 -3.62 14.03 -6.75
CA ASP A 143 -3.19 12.64 -6.44
C ASP A 143 -3.79 12.08 -5.13
N GLU A 144 -4.56 12.87 -4.39
CA GLU A 144 -5.14 12.47 -3.10
C GLU A 144 -5.95 11.16 -3.15
N PRO A 145 -6.85 10.92 -4.15
CA PRO A 145 -7.62 9.69 -4.25
C PRO A 145 -6.74 8.46 -4.44
N GLN A 146 -5.73 8.56 -5.29
CA GLN A 146 -4.76 7.48 -5.55
C GLN A 146 -3.98 7.12 -4.28
N ARG A 147 -3.59 8.11 -3.47
CA ARG A 147 -2.89 7.86 -2.20
C ARG A 147 -3.78 7.20 -1.16
N VAL A 148 -5.04 7.61 -1.08
CA VAL A 148 -5.99 6.93 -0.21
C VAL A 148 -6.23 5.50 -0.67
N ARG A 149 -6.32 5.26 -1.99
CA ARG A 149 -6.42 3.90 -2.54
C ARG A 149 -5.24 3.02 -2.13
N GLU A 150 -4.01 3.49 -2.36
CA GLU A 150 -2.79 2.79 -1.98
C GLU A 150 -2.77 2.44 -0.47
N MET A 151 -3.12 3.40 0.38
CA MET A 151 -3.16 3.18 1.83
C MET A 151 -4.27 2.19 2.23
N LEU A 152 -5.46 2.28 1.62
CA LEU A 152 -6.55 1.32 1.86
C LEU A 152 -6.15 -0.10 1.43
N THR A 153 -5.49 -0.26 0.29
CA THR A 153 -4.98 -1.56 -0.18
C THR A 153 -3.95 -2.11 0.80
N TYR A 154 -3.03 -1.27 1.28
CA TYR A 154 -2.08 -1.67 2.31
C TYR A 154 -2.79 -2.09 3.60
N LEU A 155 -3.74 -1.30 4.11
CA LEU A 155 -4.49 -1.62 5.32
C LEU A 155 -5.30 -2.91 5.18
N ALA A 156 -5.86 -3.19 4.01
CA ALA A 156 -6.56 -4.44 3.74
C ALA A 156 -5.64 -5.68 3.78
N SER A 157 -4.32 -5.49 3.66
CA SER A 157 -3.31 -6.54 3.82
C SER A 157 -2.70 -6.59 5.23
N ALA A 158 -2.62 -5.45 5.92
CA ALA A 158 -2.00 -5.33 7.24
C ALA A 158 -2.99 -5.60 8.39
N LEU A 159 -4.27 -5.29 8.20
CA LEU A 159 -5.33 -5.51 9.17
C LEU A 159 -6.04 -6.84 8.91
N GLY A 160 -6.58 -7.45 9.98
CA GLY A 160 -7.37 -8.66 9.88
C GLY A 160 -8.63 -8.50 9.02
N CYS A 161 -9.13 -9.62 8.48
CA CYS A 161 -10.40 -9.62 7.75
C CYS A 161 -11.61 -9.31 8.66
N VAL A 162 -11.45 -9.49 9.98
CA VAL A 162 -12.45 -9.18 11.00
C VAL A 162 -12.40 -7.72 11.47
N THR A 163 -11.37 -6.97 11.08
CA THR A 163 -11.20 -5.58 11.55
C THR A 163 -12.34 -4.70 11.03
N SER A 164 -13.06 -4.08 11.94
CA SER A 164 -14.28 -3.33 11.72
C SER A 164 -14.06 -2.12 10.80
N PRO A 165 -15.10 -1.66 10.09
CA PRO A 165 -15.00 -0.45 9.27
C PRO A 165 -14.59 0.80 10.05
N ALA A 166 -14.97 0.87 11.33
CA ALA A 166 -14.59 1.95 12.22
C ALA A 166 -13.08 1.93 12.50
N ALA A 167 -12.51 0.75 12.78
CA ALA A 167 -11.09 0.55 13.00
C ALA A 167 -10.28 0.82 11.72
N ARG A 168 -10.78 0.38 10.56
CA ARG A 168 -10.14 0.66 9.26
C ARG A 168 -10.09 2.16 8.92
N LEU A 169 -11.17 2.90 9.17
CA LEU A 169 -11.17 4.37 9.01
C LEU A 169 -10.19 5.05 9.97
N LEU A 170 -10.14 4.59 11.22
CA LEU A 170 -9.21 5.11 12.21
C LEU A 170 -7.76 4.84 11.77
N ALA A 171 -7.46 3.61 11.37
CA ALA A 171 -6.16 3.19 10.89
C ALA A 171 -5.72 4.02 9.67
N LEU A 172 -6.62 4.26 8.72
CA LEU A 172 -6.34 5.14 7.58
C LEU A 172 -5.93 6.55 8.01
N GLN A 173 -6.66 7.17 8.93
CA GLN A 173 -6.32 8.51 9.41
C GLN A 173 -5.03 8.51 10.22
N CYS A 174 -4.76 7.46 10.99
CA CYS A 174 -3.50 7.32 11.70
C CYS A 174 -2.33 7.21 10.73
N ALA A 175 -2.40 6.29 9.75
CA ALA A 175 -1.33 6.06 8.79
C ALA A 175 -1.02 7.32 7.94
N LEU A 176 -2.06 8.04 7.49
CA LEU A 176 -1.88 9.26 6.70
C LEU A 176 -1.44 10.48 7.53
N ARG A 177 -1.59 10.45 8.86
CA ARG A 177 -1.21 11.58 9.75
C ARG A 177 0.02 11.30 10.61
N ALA A 178 0.57 10.09 10.54
CA ALA A 178 1.78 9.71 11.26
C ALA A 178 2.97 10.61 10.89
N ASP A 179 3.74 10.99 11.90
CA ASP A 179 5.01 11.65 11.72
C ASP A 179 6.12 10.66 11.30
N THR A 180 7.36 11.12 11.30
CA THR A 180 8.54 10.30 10.94
C THR A 180 8.86 9.23 11.98
N HIS A 181 8.29 9.33 13.19
CA HIS A 181 8.52 8.42 14.31
C HIS A 181 7.32 7.49 14.55
N CYS A 182 6.45 7.29 13.54
CA CYS A 182 5.19 6.53 13.66
C CYS A 182 4.21 7.10 14.69
N CYS A 183 4.41 8.31 15.20
CA CYS A 183 3.52 8.91 16.17
C CYS A 183 2.38 9.66 15.47
N VAL A 184 1.17 9.47 15.98
CA VAL A 184 -0.04 10.14 15.49
C VAL A 184 -0.67 10.89 16.63
N ARG A 185 -1.01 12.16 16.41
CA ARG A 185 -1.88 12.94 17.32
C ARG A 185 -3.20 13.23 16.62
N LEU A 186 -4.28 12.64 17.11
CA LEU A 186 -5.63 12.88 16.56
C LEU A 186 -6.41 13.84 17.46
N PRO A 187 -6.85 15.00 16.94
CA PRO A 187 -7.67 15.92 17.73
C PRO A 187 -9.08 15.35 17.94
N ALA A 188 -9.66 15.59 19.12
CA ALA A 188 -11.01 15.10 19.45
C ALA A 188 -12.08 15.54 18.44
N GLY A 189 -11.95 16.74 17.85
CA GLY A 189 -12.84 17.23 16.80
C GLY A 189 -12.84 16.35 15.55
N LEU A 190 -11.68 15.80 15.16
CA LEU A 190 -11.55 14.86 14.05
C LEU A 190 -12.27 13.54 14.37
N LEU A 191 -12.05 12.99 15.57
CA LEU A 191 -12.72 11.77 16.02
C LEU A 191 -14.24 11.95 16.08
N ARG A 192 -14.72 13.10 16.55
CA ARG A 192 -16.16 13.45 16.51
C ARG A 192 -16.68 13.51 15.09
N SER A 193 -15.94 14.14 14.18
CA SER A 193 -16.33 14.24 12.76
C SER A 193 -16.48 12.88 12.09
N MET A 194 -15.75 11.85 12.54
CA MET A 194 -15.82 10.47 12.06
C MET A 194 -16.73 9.56 12.90
N ARG A 195 -17.37 10.09 13.95
CA ARG A 195 -18.17 9.31 14.93
C ARG A 195 -17.37 8.20 15.64
N LEU A 196 -16.10 8.46 15.88
CA LEU A 196 -15.17 7.57 16.60
C LEU A 196 -14.77 8.12 17.98
N TYR A 197 -15.30 9.28 18.36
CA TYR A 197 -15.05 9.86 19.68
C TYR A 197 -15.64 8.98 20.79
N ARG A 198 -14.85 8.71 21.84
CA ARG A 198 -15.19 7.82 22.98
C ARG A 198 -15.44 6.33 22.63
N ARG A 199 -15.07 5.89 21.43
CA ARG A 199 -15.17 4.47 21.03
C ARG A 199 -13.86 3.73 21.34
N ALA A 200 -13.64 3.41 22.61
CA ALA A 200 -12.41 2.74 23.06
C ALA A 200 -12.24 1.35 22.43
N GLU A 201 -13.34 0.68 22.10
CA GLU A 201 -13.36 -0.63 21.45
C GLU A 201 -12.62 -0.64 20.11
N VAL A 202 -12.73 0.46 19.34
CA VAL A 202 -12.09 0.60 18.02
C VAL A 202 -10.57 0.71 18.15
N TRP A 203 -10.11 1.32 19.22
CA TRP A 203 -8.69 1.46 19.54
C TRP A 203 -8.09 0.15 20.04
N GLN A 204 -8.84 -0.58 20.88
CA GLN A 204 -8.45 -1.90 21.38
C GLN A 204 -8.35 -2.92 20.26
N GLU A 205 -9.29 -2.90 19.31
CA GLU A 205 -9.27 -3.77 18.12
C GLU A 205 -7.96 -3.63 17.33
N LEU A 206 -7.54 -2.40 17.03
CA LEU A 206 -6.28 -2.15 16.32
C LEU A 206 -5.03 -2.51 17.15
N ALA A 207 -5.13 -2.41 18.48
CA ALA A 207 -4.04 -2.81 19.38
C ALA A 207 -3.92 -4.35 19.47
N GLN A 208 -5.05 -5.06 19.48
CA GLN A 208 -5.09 -6.53 19.47
C GLN A 208 -4.54 -7.11 18.17
N ASP A 209 -4.80 -6.44 17.04
CA ASP A 209 -4.21 -6.76 15.74
C ASP A 209 -2.71 -6.37 15.65
N GLY A 210 -2.12 -5.85 16.72
CA GLY A 210 -0.71 -5.45 16.78
C GLY A 210 -0.35 -4.27 15.86
N TRP A 211 -1.36 -3.51 15.42
CA TRP A 211 -1.18 -2.45 14.43
C TRP A 211 -0.79 -1.12 15.07
N LEU A 212 -1.27 -0.86 16.29
CA LEU A 212 -0.89 0.31 17.08
C LEU A 212 -0.65 -0.05 18.55
N GLU A 213 0.08 0.82 19.22
CA GLU A 213 0.24 0.80 20.66
C GLU A 213 -0.55 1.96 21.28
N LEU A 214 -1.36 1.62 22.28
CA LEU A 214 -2.16 2.60 23.01
C LEU A 214 -1.29 3.33 24.03
N PRO A 215 -1.38 4.68 24.10
CA PRO A 215 -0.68 5.43 25.13
C PRO A 215 -1.26 5.15 26.52
N ASP A 216 -0.47 5.46 27.54
CA ASP A 216 -0.91 5.51 28.92
C ASP A 216 -2.22 6.34 29.03
N PRO A 217 -3.30 5.81 29.66
CA PRO A 217 -4.60 6.47 29.80
C PRO A 217 -4.56 7.87 30.44
N ARG A 218 -3.43 8.27 31.04
CA ARG A 218 -3.23 9.61 31.63
C ARG A 218 -2.88 10.71 30.62
N ALA A 219 -2.62 10.39 29.36
CA ALA A 219 -2.27 11.38 28.34
C ALA A 219 -3.50 12.20 27.88
N ALA A 220 -3.47 13.52 28.11
CA ALA A 220 -4.54 14.46 27.70
C ALA A 220 -4.81 14.51 26.19
N PHE A 221 -3.91 13.93 25.37
CA PHE A 221 -4.06 13.76 23.92
C PHE A 221 -3.89 12.29 23.57
N LEU A 222 -4.78 11.75 22.73
CA LEU A 222 -4.62 10.42 22.14
C LEU A 222 -3.44 10.46 21.15
N GLN A 223 -2.24 10.25 21.68
CA GLN A 223 -1.02 10.03 20.91
C GLN A 223 -0.80 8.52 20.78
N VAL A 224 -0.97 7.97 19.58
CA VAL A 224 -0.71 6.55 19.33
C VAL A 224 0.58 6.35 18.56
N ARG A 225 1.24 5.21 18.78
CA ARG A 225 2.40 4.78 18.00
C ARG A 225 1.99 3.65 17.06
N LEU A 226 2.25 3.82 15.77
CA LEU A 226 2.07 2.76 14.79
C LEU A 226 3.23 1.77 14.89
N LEU A 227 2.89 0.47 14.93
CA LEU A 227 3.88 -0.60 15.07
C LEU A 227 4.36 -1.15 13.72
N ASP A 228 3.61 -0.89 12.65
CA ASP A 228 4.01 -1.28 11.30
C ASP A 228 4.90 -0.21 10.63
N GLY A 229 6.19 -0.52 10.51
CA GLY A 229 7.19 0.32 9.86
C GLY A 229 6.99 0.49 8.34
N ALA A 230 6.21 -0.37 7.69
CA ALA A 230 5.91 -0.25 6.26
C ALA A 230 5.12 1.04 5.95
N VAL A 231 4.42 1.62 6.93
CA VAL A 231 3.73 2.91 6.81
C VAL A 231 4.73 4.08 6.63
N LEU A 232 5.95 3.95 7.15
CA LEU A 232 7.00 4.97 7.06
C LEU A 232 7.79 4.90 5.76
N ASP A 233 7.93 3.71 5.18
CA ASP A 233 8.66 3.49 3.92
C ASP A 233 7.87 3.95 2.68
N GLN A 234 6.59 4.31 2.85
CA GLN A 234 5.77 4.79 1.74
C GLN A 234 6.20 6.19 1.27
N ALA A 235 6.43 6.29 -0.05
CA ALA A 235 7.08 7.39 -0.73
C ALA A 235 6.23 8.64 -1.08
N PRO A 236 5.33 9.13 -0.20
CA PRO A 236 4.97 10.55 -0.23
C PRO A 236 5.43 11.32 1.01
N GLY A 237 5.95 12.53 0.77
CA GLY A 237 6.26 13.49 1.82
C GLY A 237 5.06 13.82 2.70
N ARG A 238 5.32 14.25 3.94
CA ARG A 238 4.31 14.55 4.97
C ARG A 238 3.15 15.45 4.49
N SER A 239 3.42 16.41 3.61
CA SER A 239 2.41 17.32 3.07
C SER A 239 1.38 16.60 2.20
N ALA A 240 1.81 15.67 1.34
CA ALA A 240 0.92 14.89 0.49
C ALA A 240 0.06 13.92 1.32
N ARG A 241 0.64 13.25 2.33
CA ARG A 241 -0.12 12.40 3.25
C ARG A 241 -1.19 13.19 4.02
N ARG A 242 -0.86 14.41 4.47
CA ARG A 242 -1.83 15.31 5.11
C ARG A 242 -2.98 15.73 4.19
N ARG A 243 -2.70 16.04 2.91
CA ARG A 243 -3.76 16.35 1.93
C ARG A 243 -4.66 15.14 1.69
N ALA A 244 -4.08 13.95 1.50
CA ALA A 244 -4.83 12.70 1.39
C ALA A 244 -5.69 12.44 2.64
N ALA A 245 -5.15 12.67 3.85
CA ALA A 245 -5.88 12.53 5.11
C ALA A 245 -7.07 13.50 5.20
N HIS A 246 -6.91 14.72 4.67
CA HIS A 246 -7.99 15.70 4.63
C HIS A 246 -9.04 15.34 3.58
N TRP A 247 -8.61 14.98 2.37
CA TRP A 247 -9.50 14.51 1.31
C TRP A 247 -10.32 13.30 1.75
N ALA A 248 -9.73 12.36 2.49
CA ALA A 248 -10.43 11.18 3.01
C ALA A 248 -11.60 11.49 3.95
N LEU A 249 -11.67 12.71 4.52
CA LEU A 249 -12.80 13.14 5.34
C LEU A 249 -13.99 13.63 4.51
N LYS A 250 -13.72 14.09 3.28
CA LYS A 250 -14.70 14.64 2.34
C LYS A 250 -14.33 14.20 0.91
N PRO A 251 -14.50 12.91 0.58
CA PRO A 251 -13.93 12.36 -0.63
C PRO A 251 -14.77 12.71 -1.86
N ALA A 252 -14.34 13.70 -2.64
CA ALA A 252 -14.98 14.02 -3.93
C ALA A 252 -14.80 12.86 -4.93
N PRO A 253 -15.83 12.50 -5.73
CA PRO A 253 -17.09 13.22 -5.95
C PRO A 253 -18.23 12.86 -4.99
N LEU A 254 -18.01 12.00 -3.99
CA LEU A 254 -19.07 11.49 -3.12
C LEU A 254 -19.26 12.37 -1.87
N ILE A 255 -20.49 12.85 -1.67
CA ILE A 255 -20.86 13.63 -0.50
C ILE A 255 -21.56 12.73 0.49
N VAL A 256 -20.85 12.36 1.55
CA VAL A 256 -21.40 11.55 2.64
C VAL A 256 -21.97 12.47 3.72
N PRO A 257 -23.24 12.28 4.15
CA PRO A 257 -23.79 13.03 5.26
C PRO A 257 -22.92 12.93 6.53
N ALA A 258 -22.81 14.04 7.27
CA ALA A 258 -22.10 14.03 8.56
C ALA A 258 -22.71 13.04 9.56
N ALA A 259 -23.98 12.64 9.36
CA ALA A 259 -24.66 11.67 10.20
C ALA A 259 -24.39 10.19 9.86
N SER A 260 -23.70 9.89 8.75
CA SER A 260 -23.54 8.51 8.28
C SER A 260 -22.69 7.66 9.22
N LYS A 261 -22.98 6.36 9.28
CA LYS A 261 -22.24 5.40 10.11
C LYS A 261 -20.82 5.21 9.56
N PRO A 262 -19.85 4.74 10.38
CA PRO A 262 -18.49 4.50 9.92
C PRO A 262 -18.41 3.56 8.71
N ALA A 263 -19.24 2.51 8.65
CA ALA A 263 -19.30 1.62 7.49
C ALA A 263 -19.68 2.36 6.21
N ASP A 264 -20.78 3.14 6.22
CA ASP A 264 -21.26 3.91 5.08
C ASP A 264 -20.19 4.94 4.60
N ARG A 265 -19.46 5.54 5.54
CA ARG A 265 -18.35 6.46 5.24
C ARG A 265 -17.17 5.77 4.60
N LEU A 266 -16.80 4.58 5.08
CA LEU A 266 -15.69 3.81 4.53
C LEU A 266 -15.98 3.33 3.12
N ILE A 267 -17.18 2.78 2.87
CA ILE A 267 -17.55 2.35 1.52
C ILE A 267 -17.56 3.53 0.54
N ALA A 268 -18.15 4.67 0.91
CA ALA A 268 -18.14 5.85 0.06
C ALA A 268 -16.72 6.37 -0.19
N LEU A 269 -15.83 6.31 0.81
CA LEU A 269 -14.42 6.65 0.64
C LEU A 269 -13.70 5.69 -0.34
N VAL A 270 -13.94 4.38 -0.22
CA VAL A 270 -13.39 3.38 -1.14
C VAL A 270 -13.86 3.66 -2.56
N LEU A 271 -15.16 3.87 -2.78
CA LEU A 271 -15.71 4.17 -4.10
C LEU A 271 -15.11 5.45 -4.68
N ALA A 272 -15.04 6.54 -3.91
CA ALA A 272 -14.44 7.80 -4.36
C ALA A 272 -12.94 7.67 -4.68
N ALA A 273 -12.21 6.80 -3.97
CA ALA A 273 -10.81 6.52 -4.27
C ALA A 273 -10.63 5.68 -5.56
N HIS A 274 -11.68 4.96 -5.98
CA HIS A 274 -11.71 4.16 -7.21
C HIS A 274 -12.44 4.86 -8.37
N THR A 275 -13.02 6.04 -8.17
CA THR A 275 -13.51 6.86 -9.30
C THR A 275 -12.32 7.46 -10.03
N THR A 276 -11.99 6.89 -11.19
CA THR A 276 -10.90 7.37 -12.06
C THR A 276 -11.45 8.04 -13.31
N ALA A 277 -10.57 8.67 -14.10
CA ALA A 277 -10.93 9.20 -15.41
C ALA A 277 -11.44 8.12 -16.39
N ALA A 278 -11.02 6.86 -16.20
CA ALA A 278 -11.52 5.72 -16.98
C ALA A 278 -12.94 5.28 -16.58
N GLY A 279 -13.40 5.69 -15.39
CA GLY A 279 -14.76 5.43 -14.91
C GLY A 279 -14.83 4.98 -13.44
N PRO A 280 -16.04 4.93 -12.87
CA PRO A 280 -16.34 4.47 -11.52
C PRO A 280 -16.59 2.95 -11.50
N ALA A 281 -15.53 2.15 -11.64
CA ALA A 281 -15.61 0.68 -11.65
C ALA A 281 -14.51 0.05 -10.79
N ALA A 282 -14.83 -1.04 -10.10
CA ALA A 282 -13.88 -1.87 -9.37
C ALA A 282 -14.44 -3.28 -9.12
N ASP A 283 -13.56 -4.25 -8.91
CA ASP A 283 -13.90 -5.62 -8.52
C ASP A 283 -14.62 -5.65 -7.15
N MET A 284 -15.74 -6.38 -7.05
CA MET A 284 -16.57 -6.48 -5.85
C MET A 284 -15.79 -7.03 -4.66
N ALA A 285 -15.00 -8.08 -4.86
CA ALA A 285 -14.20 -8.69 -3.80
C ALA A 285 -13.10 -7.74 -3.31
N VAL A 286 -12.54 -6.90 -4.18
CA VAL A 286 -11.60 -5.84 -3.78
C VAL A 286 -12.31 -4.81 -2.91
N VAL A 287 -13.44 -4.27 -3.35
CA VAL A 287 -14.21 -3.26 -2.57
C VAL A 287 -14.61 -3.82 -1.20
N ALA A 288 -15.14 -5.03 -1.15
CA ALA A 288 -15.53 -5.71 0.09
C ALA A 288 -14.34 -5.88 1.05
N ARG A 289 -13.19 -6.33 0.53
CA ARG A 289 -11.96 -6.53 1.32
C ARG A 289 -11.41 -5.22 1.88
N LEU A 290 -11.46 -4.13 1.12
CA LEU A 290 -11.02 -2.81 1.60
C LEU A 290 -11.88 -2.33 2.76
N CYS A 291 -13.19 -2.60 2.71
CA CYS A 291 -14.13 -2.23 3.76
C CYS A 291 -14.13 -3.17 4.98
N GLY A 292 -13.54 -4.37 4.88
CA GLY A 292 -13.63 -5.40 5.94
C GLY A 292 -14.99 -6.08 5.97
N HIS A 293 -15.61 -6.26 4.80
CA HIS A 293 -16.95 -6.83 4.64
C HIS A 293 -16.94 -8.03 3.68
N SER A 294 -18.00 -8.83 3.73
CA SER A 294 -18.29 -9.77 2.65
C SER A 294 -18.89 -9.05 1.43
N PRO A 295 -18.87 -9.67 0.24
CA PRO A 295 -19.56 -9.13 -0.94
C PRO A 295 -21.04 -8.81 -0.67
N GLN A 296 -21.77 -9.71 0.00
CA GLN A 296 -23.20 -9.51 0.32
C GLN A 296 -23.43 -8.32 1.26
N GLN A 297 -22.56 -8.15 2.26
CA GLN A 297 -22.63 -6.97 3.15
C GLN A 297 -22.33 -5.68 2.39
N THR A 298 -21.47 -5.76 1.36
CA THR A 298 -21.10 -4.64 0.51
C THR A 298 -22.28 -4.19 -0.36
N GLU A 299 -23.04 -5.11 -0.94
CA GLU A 299 -24.28 -4.80 -1.67
C GLU A 299 -25.27 -4.02 -0.80
N VAL A 300 -25.54 -4.49 0.43
CA VAL A 300 -26.44 -3.82 1.39
C VAL A 300 -25.93 -2.42 1.78
N LEU A 301 -24.61 -2.20 1.75
CA LEU A 301 -24.03 -0.88 1.97
C LEU A 301 -24.20 0.04 0.76
N LEU A 302 -24.06 -0.48 -0.46
CA LEU A 302 -24.30 0.26 -1.70
C LEU A 302 -25.76 0.69 -1.82
N ASP A 303 -26.70 -0.17 -1.46
CA ASP A 303 -28.14 0.16 -1.39
C ASP A 303 -28.41 1.28 -0.39
N ARG A 304 -27.76 1.24 0.78
CA ARG A 304 -27.85 2.33 1.77
C ARG A 304 -27.29 3.65 1.25
N LEU A 305 -26.23 3.62 0.44
CA LEU A 305 -25.70 4.84 -0.20
C LEU A 305 -26.64 5.42 -1.25
N VAL A 306 -27.39 4.58 -1.97
CA VAL A 306 -28.45 5.03 -2.90
C VAL A 306 -29.62 5.63 -2.13
N ALA A 307 -30.11 4.94 -1.10
CA ALA A 307 -31.18 5.45 -0.24
C ALA A 307 -30.81 6.78 0.43
N GLY A 308 -29.54 6.94 0.81
CA GLY A 308 -28.97 8.17 1.35
C GLY A 308 -28.59 9.24 0.32
N ARG A 309 -28.91 9.04 -0.97
CA ARG A 309 -28.58 9.94 -2.10
C ARG A 309 -27.10 10.30 -2.22
N THR A 310 -26.21 9.44 -1.72
CA THR A 310 -24.75 9.56 -1.96
C THR A 310 -24.40 9.02 -3.34
N LEU A 311 -25.08 7.95 -3.75
CA LEU A 311 -25.07 7.40 -5.11
C LEU A 311 -26.44 7.62 -5.76
N SER A 312 -26.47 7.79 -7.09
CA SER A 312 -27.72 7.74 -7.85
C SER A 312 -28.11 6.30 -8.19
N ALA A 313 -27.13 5.44 -8.49
CA ALA A 313 -27.32 4.04 -8.83
C ALA A 313 -26.00 3.27 -8.69
N TRP A 314 -26.10 1.94 -8.55
CA TRP A 314 -24.99 1.01 -8.68
C TRP A 314 -25.45 -0.25 -9.42
N HIS A 315 -24.51 -0.98 -10.01
CA HIS A 315 -24.76 -2.24 -10.71
C HIS A 315 -23.58 -3.20 -10.52
N HIS A 316 -23.86 -4.49 -10.37
CA HIS A 316 -22.85 -5.54 -10.29
C HIS A 316 -22.96 -6.46 -11.51
N GLN A 317 -21.92 -6.44 -12.33
CA GLN A 317 -21.78 -7.28 -13.50
C GLN A 317 -21.18 -8.62 -13.07
N ARG A 318 -22.04 -9.63 -12.88
CA ARG A 318 -21.65 -10.94 -12.34
C ARG A 318 -20.65 -11.71 -13.22
N ASP A 319 -20.64 -11.45 -14.53
CA ASP A 319 -19.73 -12.12 -15.47
C ASP A 319 -18.26 -11.73 -15.26
N THR A 320 -18.01 -10.48 -14.85
CA THR A 320 -16.68 -9.92 -14.60
C THR A 320 -16.38 -9.69 -13.13
N ASP A 321 -17.38 -9.90 -12.26
CA ASP A 321 -17.40 -9.53 -10.85
C ASP A 321 -17.13 -8.02 -10.59
N GLU A 322 -17.39 -7.17 -11.58
CA GLU A 322 -17.18 -5.73 -11.50
C GLU A 322 -18.41 -5.00 -10.96
N VAL A 323 -18.18 -4.03 -10.09
CA VAL A 323 -19.18 -3.11 -9.58
C VAL A 323 -18.99 -1.76 -10.23
N HIS A 324 -20.07 -1.24 -10.80
CA HIS A 324 -20.16 0.10 -11.35
C HIS A 324 -21.06 0.95 -10.48
N TRP A 325 -20.72 2.23 -10.29
CA TRP A 325 -21.55 3.15 -9.52
C TRP A 325 -21.64 4.53 -10.17
N LYS A 326 -22.68 5.27 -9.86
CA LYS A 326 -22.86 6.65 -10.31
C LYS A 326 -23.00 7.57 -9.10
N PRO A 327 -22.09 8.54 -8.91
CA PRO A 327 -22.25 9.57 -7.89
C PRO A 327 -23.56 10.32 -8.09
N ALA A 328 -24.26 10.65 -6.99
CA ALA A 328 -25.39 11.54 -7.09
C ALA A 328 -24.92 12.94 -7.56
N PRO A 329 -25.67 13.62 -8.45
CA PRO A 329 -25.33 14.98 -8.84
C PRO A 329 -25.34 15.88 -7.59
N PRO A 330 -24.42 16.85 -7.48
CA PRO A 330 -24.43 17.80 -6.38
C PRO A 330 -25.76 18.54 -6.38
N HIS A 331 -26.48 18.50 -5.25
CA HIS A 331 -27.74 19.21 -5.10
C HIS A 331 -27.45 20.71 -5.22
N ARG A 332 -27.70 21.31 -6.40
CA ARG A 332 -27.81 22.76 -6.49
C ARG A 332 -29.11 23.14 -5.78
N PRO A 333 -29.08 23.93 -4.69
CA PRO A 333 -30.29 24.58 -4.26
C PRO A 333 -30.76 25.46 -5.42
N ALA A 334 -31.97 25.22 -5.91
CA ALA A 334 -32.62 26.13 -6.83
C ALA A 334 -32.82 27.43 -6.06
N PHE A 335 -31.99 28.45 -6.32
CA PHE A 335 -32.39 29.82 -6.04
C PHE A 335 -33.57 30.09 -6.97
N GLY A 336 -34.78 29.93 -6.43
CA GLY A 336 -35.98 30.43 -7.10
C GLY A 336 -35.80 31.94 -7.32
N PRO A 337 -36.26 32.48 -8.46
CA PRO A 337 -36.25 33.93 -8.66
C PRO A 337 -37.01 34.56 -7.50
N ALA A 338 -36.38 35.56 -6.86
CA ALA A 338 -37.08 36.44 -5.97
C ALA A 338 -38.18 37.12 -6.80
N ASP A 339 -39.43 36.75 -6.55
CA ASP A 339 -40.58 37.53 -7.00
C ASP A 339 -40.51 38.88 -6.28
N THR A 340 -39.81 39.81 -6.90
CA THR A 340 -40.08 41.24 -6.77
C THR A 340 -41.44 41.50 -7.40
N SER A 341 -42.49 41.45 -6.59
CA SER A 341 -43.77 42.08 -6.87
C SER A 341 -44.11 42.99 -5.71
N ALA A 342 -43.50 44.18 -5.75
CA ALA A 342 -44.10 45.37 -5.21
C ALA A 342 -45.05 45.92 -6.27
N HIS A 343 -46.35 45.96 -5.97
CA HIS A 343 -47.22 47.13 -6.14
C HIS A 343 -48.64 46.80 -5.68
#